data_AF-A0A9D2CBF5-F1
#
_entry.id   AF-A0A9D2CBF5-F1
#
_cell.length_a   1.000
_cell.length_b   1.000
_cell.length_c   1.000
_cell.angle_alpha   90.00
_cell.angle_beta   90.00
_cell.angle_gamma   90.00
#
_symmetry.space_group_name_H-M   'P 1'
#
loop_
_entity.id
_entity.type
_entity.pdbx_description
1 polymer ?
#
loop_
_entity_poly.entity_id
_entity_poly.type
_entity_poly.pdbx_seq_one_letter_code
_entity_poly.pdbx_strand_id
1 'polypeptide(L)'
;ALISIETGFWRLARSPEPTDLGPGMLPATGSAIASAEALEKLRREDGGFEVEASIVHPNGVQELYMGVANGPRIDLATDAVLRSPSAKQHSASTRMLGYVQEHLLWAWDIGTEGAQVVSHASARLARRQAPEVSEES
;
A
#
# COMPACT_ATOMS: atom_id res chain seq x y z
N ALA A 1 -14.59 -18.28 -9.52
CA ALA A 1 -15.23 -16.98 -9.21
C ALA A 1 -14.19 -16.10 -8.52
N LEU A 2 -14.07 -14.83 -8.91
CA LEU A 2 -13.23 -13.88 -8.18
C LEU A 2 -13.83 -13.63 -6.80
N ILE A 3 -13.05 -13.85 -5.74
CA ILE A 3 -13.51 -13.70 -4.35
C ILE A 3 -13.42 -12.21 -3.93
N SER A 4 -12.41 -11.48 -4.41
CA SER A 4 -12.27 -10.03 -4.30
C SER A 4 -11.27 -9.51 -5.35
N ILE A 5 -11.28 -8.21 -5.60
CA ILE A 5 -10.24 -7.45 -6.30
C ILE A 5 -10.01 -6.15 -5.51
N GLU A 6 -8.78 -5.65 -5.51
CA GLU A 6 -8.45 -4.33 -4.97
C GLU A 6 -7.56 -3.60 -5.94
N THR A 7 -7.65 -2.27 -5.95
CA THR A 7 -6.78 -1.41 -6.75
C THR A 7 -6.37 -0.20 -5.94
N GLY A 8 -5.20 0.37 -6.23
CA GLY A 8 -4.67 1.42 -5.38
C GLY A 8 -3.33 1.98 -5.82
N PHE A 9 -2.88 2.97 -5.06
CA PHE A 9 -1.59 3.63 -5.24
C PHE A 9 -0.78 3.53 -3.96
N TRP A 10 0.52 3.36 -4.13
CA TRP A 10 1.51 3.40 -3.06
C TRP A 10 2.45 4.56 -3.30
N ARG A 11 2.86 5.23 -2.23
CA ARG A 11 3.92 6.24 -2.28
C ARG A 11 4.72 6.24 -0.99
N LEU A 12 5.91 6.82 -1.06
CA LEU A 12 6.69 7.16 0.12
C LEU A 12 6.01 8.35 0.79
N ALA A 13 5.78 8.25 2.10
CA ALA A 13 5.31 9.37 2.88
C ALA A 13 6.50 10.32 3.10
N ARG A 14 6.35 11.55 2.61
CA ARG A 14 7.34 12.62 2.74
C ARG A 14 6.65 13.98 2.71
N SER A 15 7.37 15.02 3.11
CA SER A 15 6.90 16.38 2.92
C SER A 15 6.57 16.63 1.44
N PRO A 16 5.47 17.35 1.15
CA PRO A 16 5.13 17.74 -0.21
C PRO A 16 6.23 18.60 -0.83
N GLU A 17 6.58 18.32 -2.07
CA GLU A 17 7.58 19.03 -2.86
C GLU A 17 6.94 19.61 -4.13
N PRO A 18 7.54 20.63 -4.78
CA PRO A 18 7.05 21.16 -6.05
C PRO A 18 6.92 20.11 -7.17
N THR A 19 7.61 18.97 -7.01
CA THR A 19 7.66 17.84 -7.95
C THR A 19 6.47 16.89 -7.80
N ASP A 20 5.60 17.13 -6.81
CA ASP A 20 4.35 16.40 -6.65
C ASP A 20 3.25 16.98 -7.55
N LEU A 21 2.35 16.10 -8.00
CA LEU A 21 1.16 16.55 -8.72
C LEU A 21 0.31 17.43 -7.78
N GLY A 22 0.09 18.67 -8.19
CA GLY A 22 -0.73 19.61 -7.44
C GLY A 22 -2.22 19.30 -7.58
N PRO A 23 -3.07 19.91 -6.74
CA PRO A 23 -4.52 19.77 -6.85
C PRO A 23 -5.00 20.24 -8.24
N GLY A 24 -6.02 19.58 -8.79
CA GLY A 24 -6.67 20.03 -10.03
C GLY A 24 -5.85 19.84 -11.31
N MET A 25 -5.07 18.76 -11.41
CA MET A 25 -4.20 18.45 -12.56
C MET A 25 -3.11 19.51 -12.80
N LEU A 26 -2.67 20.19 -11.76
CA LEU A 26 -1.52 21.08 -11.88
C LEU A 26 -0.26 20.23 -12.13
N PRO A 27 0.47 20.49 -13.23
CA PRO A 27 1.66 19.70 -13.54
C PRO A 27 2.71 19.93 -12.47
N ALA A 28 3.39 18.84 -12.11
CA ALA A 28 4.52 18.90 -11.21
C ALA A 28 5.64 19.76 -11.83
N THR A 29 6.36 20.46 -10.97
CA THR A 29 7.52 21.29 -11.34
C THR A 29 8.77 20.73 -10.69
N GLY A 30 9.84 20.52 -11.47
CA GLY A 30 11.12 19.96 -10.97
C GLY A 30 11.32 18.48 -11.32
N SER A 31 12.31 17.86 -10.68
CA SER A 31 12.74 16.48 -10.98
C SER A 31 12.33 15.51 -9.87
N ALA A 32 11.75 14.37 -10.24
CA ALA A 32 11.44 13.29 -9.31
C ALA A 32 12.71 12.76 -8.60
N ILE A 33 12.52 12.00 -7.51
CA ILE A 33 13.61 11.28 -6.83
C ILE A 33 14.28 10.37 -7.87
N ALA A 34 15.48 10.75 -8.28
CA ALA A 34 16.15 10.16 -9.44
C ALA A 34 17.19 9.08 -9.06
N SER A 35 17.45 8.87 -7.77
CA SER A 35 18.48 7.93 -7.32
C SER A 35 18.18 7.31 -5.95
N ALA A 36 18.82 6.16 -5.69
CA ALA A 36 18.80 5.53 -4.37
C ALA A 36 19.40 6.44 -3.30
N GLU A 37 20.49 7.16 -3.59
CA GLU A 37 21.10 8.11 -2.65
C GLU A 37 20.15 9.25 -2.25
N ALA A 38 19.35 9.74 -3.20
CA ALA A 38 18.33 10.74 -2.89
C ALA A 38 17.22 10.16 -2.01
N LEU A 39 16.86 8.89 -2.21
CA LEU A 39 15.90 8.17 -1.38
C LEU A 39 16.43 7.99 0.05
N GLU A 40 17.72 7.74 0.25
CA GLU A 40 18.31 7.55 1.59
C GLU A 40 18.08 8.74 2.52
N LYS A 41 17.90 9.95 1.99
CA LYS A 41 17.57 11.15 2.79
C LYS A 41 16.20 11.07 3.46
N LEU A 42 15.32 10.20 2.98
CA LEU A 42 13.99 9.94 3.55
C LEU A 42 14.00 8.77 4.54
N ARG A 43 15.16 8.14 4.78
CA ARG A 43 15.26 7.01 5.70
C ARG A 43 15.11 7.51 7.14
N ARG A 44 14.26 6.83 7.89
CA ARG A 44 14.09 7.03 9.33
C ARG A 44 15.34 6.59 10.08
N GLU A 45 15.47 7.04 11.32
CA GLU A 45 16.56 6.64 12.23
C GLU A 45 16.60 5.12 12.47
N ASP A 46 15.45 4.45 12.46
CA ASP A 46 15.31 2.99 12.60
C ASP A 46 15.59 2.20 11.32
N GLY A 47 16.04 2.90 10.26
CA GLY A 47 16.37 2.32 8.98
C GLY A 47 15.17 2.08 8.05
N GLY A 48 13.94 2.37 8.47
CA GLY A 48 12.74 2.24 7.64
C GLY A 48 12.47 3.43 6.72
N PHE A 49 11.53 3.25 5.80
CA PHE A 49 10.90 4.33 5.04
C PHE A 49 9.42 4.41 5.38
N GLU A 50 8.92 5.62 5.61
CA GLU A 50 7.48 5.82 5.76
C GLU A 50 6.79 5.63 4.41
N VAL A 51 5.68 4.91 4.43
CA VAL A 51 4.89 4.58 3.26
C VAL A 51 3.42 4.82 3.53
N GLU A 52 2.71 5.14 2.48
CA GLU A 52 1.26 5.26 2.50
C GLU A 52 0.66 4.57 1.27
N ALA A 53 -0.53 4.02 1.45
CA ALA A 53 -1.23 3.30 0.40
C ALA A 53 -2.72 3.62 0.44
N SER A 54 -3.27 3.99 -0.71
CA SER A 54 -4.70 4.14 -0.90
C SER A 54 -5.23 2.94 -1.65
N ILE A 55 -6.15 2.17 -1.04
CA ILE A 55 -6.70 0.94 -1.60
C ILE A 55 -8.22 1.07 -1.70
N VAL A 56 -8.78 0.72 -2.85
CA VAL A 56 -10.21 0.75 -3.14
C VAL A 56 -10.71 -0.66 -3.41
N HIS A 57 -11.81 -1.01 -2.73
CA HIS A 57 -12.48 -2.29 -2.83
C HIS A 57 -13.82 -2.15 -3.58
N PRO A 58 -14.23 -3.15 -4.39
CA PRO A 58 -15.47 -3.14 -5.15
C PRO A 58 -16.72 -3.23 -4.25
N ASN A 59 -16.55 -3.55 -2.97
CA ASN A 59 -17.64 -3.64 -1.98
C ASN A 59 -18.03 -2.29 -1.37
N GLY A 60 -17.49 -1.18 -1.88
CA GLY A 60 -17.79 0.18 -1.40
C GLY A 60 -16.92 0.64 -0.22
N VAL A 61 -15.82 -0.07 0.07
CA VAL A 61 -14.82 0.33 1.08
C VAL A 61 -13.60 0.95 0.41
N GLN A 62 -13.07 2.02 0.99
CA GLN A 62 -11.76 2.60 0.66
C GLN A 62 -10.92 2.69 1.93
N GLU A 63 -9.65 2.34 1.82
CA GLU A 63 -8.71 2.30 2.93
C GLU A 63 -7.52 3.21 2.61
N LEU A 64 -7.22 4.15 3.51
CA LEU A 64 -5.98 4.90 3.50
C LEU A 64 -5.07 4.34 4.59
N TYR A 65 -3.96 3.77 4.18
CA TYR A 65 -2.95 3.19 5.06
C TYR A 65 -1.77 4.12 5.24
N MET A 66 -1.22 4.11 6.46
CA MET A 66 0.07 4.65 6.83
C MET A 66 0.92 3.54 7.44
N GLY A 67 2.23 3.59 7.25
CA GLY A 67 3.13 2.63 7.88
C GLY A 67 4.58 2.74 7.47
N VAL A 68 5.32 1.64 7.63
CA VAL A 68 6.78 1.64 7.48
C VAL A 68 7.22 0.41 6.70
N ALA A 69 8.03 0.64 5.67
CA ALA A 69 8.82 -0.39 5.00
C ALA A 69 10.21 -0.45 5.64
N ASN A 70 10.52 -1.52 6.37
CA ASN A 70 11.82 -1.73 7.01
C ASN A 70 12.42 -3.07 6.56
N GLY A 71 13.45 -2.98 5.71
CA GLY A 71 14.08 -4.14 5.09
C GLY A 71 13.07 -5.00 4.31
N PRO A 72 12.94 -6.30 4.59
CA PRO A 72 12.04 -7.19 3.86
C PRO A 72 10.59 -7.14 4.37
N ARG A 73 10.25 -6.27 5.33
CA ARG A 73 8.94 -6.20 5.97
C ARG A 73 8.29 -4.83 5.80
N ILE A 74 6.98 -4.82 5.58
CA ILE A 74 6.14 -3.63 5.58
C ILE A 74 5.00 -3.85 6.56
N ASP A 75 4.84 -2.93 7.51
CA ASP A 75 3.71 -2.87 8.42
C ASP A 75 2.86 -1.65 8.10
N LEU A 76 1.55 -1.84 7.98
CA LEU A 76 0.58 -0.80 7.68
C LEU A 76 -0.60 -0.85 8.65
N ALA A 77 -1.15 0.31 8.98
CA ALA A 77 -2.43 0.48 9.63
C ALA A 77 -3.25 1.54 8.91
N THR A 78 -4.58 1.37 8.87
CA THR A 78 -5.46 2.38 8.28
C THR A 78 -5.48 3.64 9.15
N ASP A 79 -5.16 4.78 8.56
CA ASP A 79 -5.43 6.10 9.14
C ASP A 79 -6.90 6.48 8.93
N ALA A 80 -7.48 6.06 7.79
CA ALA A 80 -8.90 6.24 7.50
C ALA A 80 -9.48 5.06 6.73
N VAL A 81 -10.74 4.75 7.05
CA VAL A 81 -11.60 3.86 6.26
C VAL A 81 -12.85 4.63 5.85
N LEU A 82 -13.07 4.76 4.55
CA LEU A 82 -14.30 5.34 3.99
C LEU A 82 -15.21 4.22 3.50
N ARG A 83 -16.51 4.40 3.71
CA ARG A 83 -17.53 3.42 3.31
C ARG A 83 -18.69 4.11 2.62
N SER A 84 -19.19 3.48 1.55
CA SER A 84 -20.49 3.83 1.00
C SER A 84 -21.61 3.44 1.98
N PRO A 85 -22.81 4.04 1.89
CA PRO A 85 -23.95 3.65 2.70
C PRO A 85 -24.37 2.18 2.55
N SER A 86 -24.03 1.55 1.43
CA SER A 86 -24.33 0.14 1.14
C SER A 86 -23.24 -0.84 1.59
N ALA A 87 -22.08 -0.35 2.00
CA ALA A 87 -20.97 -1.19 2.43
C ALA A 87 -21.22 -1.78 3.83
N LYS A 88 -20.77 -3.02 4.04
CA LYS A 88 -20.73 -3.64 5.37
C LYS A 88 -19.82 -2.84 6.31
N GLN A 89 -19.99 -3.03 7.62
CA GLN A 89 -19.14 -2.39 8.61
C GLN A 89 -17.68 -2.84 8.44
N HIS A 90 -16.81 -1.85 8.32
CA HIS A 90 -15.35 -1.97 8.27
C HIS A 90 -14.83 -0.65 8.82
N SER A 91 -14.14 -0.69 9.95
CA SER A 91 -13.74 0.51 10.71
C SER A 91 -12.24 0.72 10.72
N ALA A 92 -11.46 -0.36 10.66
CA ALA A 92 -10.00 -0.30 10.65
C ALA A 92 -9.42 -1.55 9.99
N SER A 93 -8.17 -1.44 9.53
CA SER A 93 -7.39 -2.58 9.08
C SER A 93 -5.91 -2.43 9.37
N THR A 94 -5.23 -3.56 9.50
CA THR A 94 -3.77 -3.64 9.48
C THR A 94 -3.33 -4.60 8.39
N ARG A 95 -2.18 -4.32 7.78
CA ARG A 95 -1.54 -5.23 6.84
C ARG A 95 -0.09 -5.44 7.21
N MET A 96 0.35 -6.67 7.07
CA MET A 96 1.76 -7.04 7.20
C MET A 96 2.19 -7.74 5.91
N LEU A 97 3.25 -7.23 5.30
CA LEU A 97 3.89 -7.85 4.15
C LEU A 97 5.31 -8.23 4.55
N GLY A 98 5.73 -9.45 4.23
CA GLY A 98 7.07 -9.94 4.54
C GLY A 98 7.65 -10.75 3.39
N TYR A 99 8.86 -10.43 2.94
CA TYR A 99 9.58 -11.22 1.96
C TYR A 99 10.43 -12.28 2.65
N VAL A 100 9.99 -13.55 2.56
CA VAL A 100 10.61 -14.67 3.27
C VAL A 100 10.79 -15.84 2.32
N GLN A 101 12.04 -16.31 2.16
CA GLN A 101 12.38 -17.44 1.30
C GLN A 101 11.80 -17.30 -0.12
N GLU A 102 12.03 -16.15 -0.76
CA GLU A 102 11.53 -15.83 -2.11
C GLU A 102 10.01 -15.78 -2.28
N HIS A 103 9.26 -15.74 -1.18
CA HIS A 103 7.82 -15.59 -1.19
C HIS A 103 7.41 -14.31 -0.50
N LEU A 104 6.37 -13.67 -1.02
CA LEU A 104 5.67 -12.61 -0.33
C LEU A 104 4.66 -13.25 0.62
N LEU A 105 4.90 -13.14 1.92
CA LEU A 105 3.90 -13.39 2.95
C LEU A 105 3.07 -12.12 3.11
N TRP A 106 1.76 -12.30 3.21
CA TRP A 106 0.80 -11.23 3.38
C TRP A 106 -0.20 -11.64 4.45
N ALA A 107 -0.50 -10.72 5.36
CA ALA A 107 -1.56 -10.86 6.35
C ALA A 107 -2.40 -9.58 6.39
N TRP A 108 -3.70 -9.75 6.56
CA TRP A 108 -4.67 -8.68 6.66
C TRP A 108 -5.61 -8.96 7.82
N ASP A 109 -5.68 -7.98 8.73
CA ASP A 109 -6.58 -8.00 9.86
C ASP A 109 -7.60 -6.87 9.69
N ILE A 110 -8.83 -7.10 10.16
CA ILE A 110 -9.96 -6.18 9.99
C ILE A 110 -10.62 -5.94 11.34
N GLY A 111 -10.98 -4.68 11.59
CA GLY A 111 -11.87 -4.26 12.67
C GLY A 111 -13.25 -3.87 12.12
N THR A 112 -14.28 -4.14 12.91
CA THR A 112 -15.63 -3.60 12.73
C THR A 112 -15.93 -2.57 13.83
N GLU A 113 -17.03 -1.83 13.69
CA GLU A 113 -17.35 -0.74 14.64
C GLU A 113 -17.43 -1.27 16.08
N GLY A 114 -16.62 -0.68 16.98
CA GLY A 114 -16.52 -1.08 18.39
C GLY A 114 -15.79 -2.41 18.67
N ALA A 115 -15.31 -3.12 17.65
CA ALA A 115 -14.59 -4.39 17.80
C ALA A 115 -13.08 -4.21 17.66
N GLN A 116 -12.31 -5.08 18.31
CA GLN A 116 -10.87 -5.16 18.10
C GLN A 116 -10.55 -5.66 16.69
N VAL A 117 -9.39 -5.26 16.17
CA VAL A 117 -8.86 -5.78 14.91
C VAL A 117 -8.52 -7.27 15.09
N VAL A 118 -9.06 -8.12 14.22
CA VAL A 118 -8.86 -9.57 14.25
C VAL A 118 -8.37 -10.09 12.92
N SER A 119 -7.67 -11.23 12.94
CA SER A 119 -7.14 -11.82 11.73
C SER A 119 -8.24 -12.18 10.75
N HIS A 120 -8.10 -11.71 9.51
CA HIS A 120 -9.08 -11.93 8.45
C HIS A 120 -8.55 -12.87 7.37
N ALA A 121 -7.38 -12.58 6.82
CA ALA A 121 -6.80 -13.36 5.75
C ALA A 121 -5.27 -13.36 5.80
N SER A 122 -4.66 -14.43 5.30
CA SER A 122 -3.23 -14.48 5.04
C SER A 122 -2.93 -15.32 3.81
N ALA A 123 -1.77 -15.08 3.19
CA ALA A 123 -1.32 -15.79 2.01
C ALA A 123 0.20 -15.87 1.95
N ARG A 124 0.70 -16.90 1.26
CA ARG A 124 2.08 -17.02 0.80
C ARG A 124 2.06 -17.02 -0.73
N LEU A 125 2.69 -16.00 -1.32
CA LEU A 125 2.64 -15.74 -2.75
C LEU A 125 4.03 -15.98 -3.36
N ALA A 126 4.11 -16.93 -4.28
CA ALA A 126 5.31 -17.14 -5.09
C ALA A 126 5.36 -16.09 -6.21
N ARG A 127 6.56 -15.61 -6.54
CA ARG A 127 6.75 -14.73 -7.70
C ARG A 127 6.36 -15.48 -8.98
N ARG A 128 5.44 -14.90 -9.77
CA ARG A 128 5.20 -15.38 -11.13
C ARG A 128 6.26 -14.83 -12.07
N GLN A 129 6.74 -15.67 -12.99
CA GLN A 129 7.56 -15.19 -14.09
C GLN A 129 6.73 -14.25 -14.97
N ALA A 130 7.35 -13.17 -15.45
CA ALA A 130 6.71 -12.30 -16.41
C ALA A 130 6.41 -13.10 -17.69
N PRO A 131 5.26 -12.88 -18.35
CA PRO A 131 5.02 -13.48 -19.65
C PRO A 131 6.12 -13.04 -20.64
N GLU A 132 6.67 -13.97 -21.41
CA GLU A 132 7.57 -13.64 -22.52
C GLU A 132 6.80 -12.76 -23.51
N VAL A 133 7.30 -11.56 -23.76
CA VAL A 133 6.76 -10.69 -24.81
C VAL A 133 7.31 -11.21 -26.12
N SER A 134 6.51 -11.95 -26.89
CA SER A 134 6.85 -12.31 -28.26
C SER A 134 6.84 -11.04 -29.11
N GLU A 135 8.02 -10.61 -29.57
CA GLU A 135 8.14 -9.58 -30.60
C GLU A 135 7.56 -10.15 -31.91
N GLU A 136 6.29 -9.85 -32.20
CA GLU A 136 5.74 -10.07 -33.54
C GLU A 136 6.48 -9.16 -34.54
N SER A 137 7.04 -9.81 -35.57
CA SER A 137 7.85 -9.23 -36.65
C SER A 137 6.99 -8.60 -37.74
#